data_AF-A0A0F9EUY2-F1
#
_entry.id   AF-A0A0F9EUY2-F1
#
_cell.length_a   1.000
_cell.length_b   1.000
_cell.length_c   1.000
_cell.angle_alpha   90.00
_cell.angle_beta   90.00
_cell.angle_gamma   90.00
#
_symmetry.space_group_name_H-M   'P 1'
#
loop_
_entity.id
_entity.type
_entity.pdbx_description
1 polymer ?
#
loop_
_entity_poly.entity_id
_entity_poly.type
_entity_poly.pdbx_seq_one_letter_code
_entity_poly.pdbx_strand_id
1 'polypeptide(L)'
;MKICSKHRDYEVPLIYTYAWNYYEYWCPYCDKHEGMLGAGEDVEDTKELKEKKKIYEKATAEYRGARGTLICASTKWKGKWIKPSELPKEEIERLHKLCKTWKLNVKIEVLK
;
A
#
# COMPACT_ATOMS: atom_id res chain seq x y z
N MET A 1 -3.04 16.12 -5.09
CA MET A 1 -2.96 14.70 -4.71
C MET A 1 -3.28 13.81 -5.91
N LYS A 2 -2.77 12.57 -5.95
CA LYS A 2 -3.26 11.56 -6.91
C LYS A 2 -4.36 10.69 -6.28
N ILE A 3 -5.45 10.50 -7.01
CA ILE A 3 -6.55 9.61 -6.63
C ILE A 3 -6.77 8.51 -7.67
N CYS A 4 -7.42 7.43 -7.29
CA CYS A 4 -7.72 6.34 -8.21
C CYS A 4 -8.79 6.75 -9.23
N SER A 5 -8.46 6.71 -10.52
CA SER A 5 -9.40 7.01 -11.62
C SER A 5 -10.64 6.09 -11.64
N LYS A 6 -10.50 4.85 -11.18
CA LYS A 6 -11.64 3.91 -11.05
C LYS A 6 -12.60 4.21 -9.89
N HIS A 7 -12.21 5.06 -8.94
CA HIS A 7 -13.00 5.34 -7.73
C HIS A 7 -13.15 6.84 -7.51
N ARG A 8 -13.51 7.56 -8.58
CA ARG A 8 -13.69 9.01 -8.54
C ARG A 8 -14.79 9.43 -7.58
N ASP A 9 -15.89 8.66 -7.52
CA ASP A 9 -17.05 8.93 -6.65
C ASP A 9 -16.72 8.93 -5.15
N TYR A 10 -15.64 8.25 -4.75
CA TYR A 10 -15.19 8.17 -3.36
C TYR A 10 -13.86 8.92 -3.12
N GLU A 11 -13.30 9.46 -4.21
CA GLU A 11 -12.00 10.12 -4.26
C GLU A 11 -10.90 9.36 -3.50
N VAL A 12 -10.72 8.07 -3.80
CA VAL A 12 -9.76 7.22 -3.07
C VAL A 12 -8.32 7.68 -3.36
N PRO A 13 -7.57 8.19 -2.36
CA PRO A 13 -6.18 8.60 -2.56
C PRO A 13 -5.28 7.42 -2.92
N LEU A 14 -4.39 7.62 -3.89
CA LEU A 14 -3.31 6.68 -4.16
C LEU A 14 -2.22 6.83 -3.10
N ILE A 15 -1.74 5.69 -2.62
CA ILE A 15 -0.61 5.62 -1.68
C ILE A 15 0.67 5.47 -2.50
N TYR A 16 1.61 6.37 -2.29
CA TYR A 16 2.96 6.22 -2.81
C TYR A 16 3.74 5.21 -1.98
N THR A 17 4.25 4.15 -2.59
CA THR A 17 4.93 3.07 -1.90
C THR A 17 5.76 2.22 -2.88
N TYR A 18 6.88 1.71 -2.41
CA TYR A 18 7.72 0.77 -3.16
C TYR A 18 7.43 -0.68 -2.77
N ALA A 19 6.16 -1.01 -2.47
CA ALA A 19 5.76 -2.36 -2.06
C ALA A 19 5.54 -3.30 -3.26
N TRP A 20 5.63 -2.79 -4.49
CA TRP A 20 5.56 -3.54 -5.74
C TRP A 20 6.65 -3.10 -6.71
N ASN A 21 7.25 -4.06 -7.41
CA ASN A 21 8.28 -3.76 -8.40
C ASN A 21 7.67 -2.96 -9.55
N TYR A 22 8.31 -1.84 -9.91
CA TYR A 22 7.92 -0.94 -11.00
C TYR A 22 6.56 -0.22 -10.84
N TYR A 23 5.97 -0.27 -9.64
CA TYR A 23 4.72 0.43 -9.35
C TYR A 23 4.85 1.24 -8.06
N GLU A 24 4.91 2.55 -8.20
CA GLU A 24 5.07 3.47 -7.07
C GLU A 24 3.72 3.88 -6.46
N TYR A 25 2.63 3.82 -7.22
CA TYR A 25 1.30 4.18 -6.72
C TYR A 25 0.40 2.96 -6.58
N TRP A 26 -0.34 2.92 -5.48
CA TRP A 26 -1.28 1.85 -5.18
C TRP A 26 -2.62 2.38 -4.68
N CYS A 27 -3.71 1.79 -5.19
CA CYS A 27 -5.05 2.04 -4.70
C CYS A 27 -5.41 1.02 -3.62
N PRO A 28 -5.60 1.44 -2.36
CA PRO A 28 -5.91 0.53 -1.25
C PRO A 28 -7.29 -0.12 -1.36
N TYR A 29 -8.18 0.43 -2.20
CA TYR A 29 -9.57 -0.01 -2.33
C TYR A 29 -9.74 -1.12 -3.38
N CYS A 30 -9.09 -1.00 -4.54
CA CYS A 30 -9.22 -1.96 -5.63
C CYS A 30 -7.93 -2.73 -5.96
N ASP A 31 -6.89 -2.54 -5.15
CA ASP A 31 -5.58 -3.19 -5.32
C ASP A 31 -4.91 -2.90 -6.68
N LYS A 32 -5.27 -1.79 -7.32
CA LYS A 32 -4.62 -1.34 -8.57
C LYS A 32 -3.23 -0.79 -8.25
N HIS A 33 -2.22 -1.23 -9.00
CA HIS A 33 -0.84 -0.75 -8.93
C HIS A 33 -0.51 -0.03 -10.23
N GLU A 34 0.08 1.16 -10.15
CA GLU A 34 0.42 1.98 -11.31
C GLU A 34 1.79 2.62 -11.15
N GLY A 35 2.47 2.78 -12.28
CA GLY A 35 3.77 3.45 -12.34
C GLY A 35 3.62 4.97 -12.17
N MET A 36 4.72 5.64 -11.88
CA MET A 36 4.78 7.09 -11.66
C MET A 36 4.16 7.90 -12.81
N LEU A 37 4.37 7.46 -14.05
CA LEU A 37 3.81 8.06 -15.25
C LEU A 37 2.46 7.39 -15.58
N GLY A 38 1.36 8.08 -15.29
CA GLY A 38 0.00 7.62 -15.62
C GLY A 38 -0.80 7.04 -14.45
N ALA A 39 -0.27 7.06 -13.23
CA ALA A 39 -1.05 6.70 -12.04
C ALA A 39 -2.16 7.72 -11.76
N GLY A 40 -3.40 7.23 -11.74
CA GLY A 40 -4.56 7.97 -11.24
C GLY A 40 -4.87 9.28 -11.94
N GLU A 41 -5.63 10.12 -11.23
CA GLU A 41 -5.97 11.49 -11.62
C GLU A 41 -5.37 12.48 -10.61
N ASP A 42 -4.83 13.59 -11.11
CA ASP A 42 -4.34 14.68 -10.28
C ASP A 42 -5.49 15.61 -9.89
N VAL A 43 -5.70 15.78 -8.58
CA VAL A 43 -6.73 16.63 -7.99
C VAL A 43 -6.13 17.59 -6.98
N GLU A 44 -6.88 18.63 -6.61
CA GLU A 44 -6.47 19.57 -5.56
C GLU A 44 -6.23 18.87 -4.22
N ASP A 45 -5.25 19.38 -3.46
CA ASP A 45 -4.77 18.76 -2.24
C ASP A 45 -5.58 19.21 -1.01
N THR A 46 -6.81 18.72 -0.89
CA THR A 46 -7.75 19.12 0.18
C THR A 46 -7.42 18.49 1.54
N LYS A 47 -7.93 19.10 2.62
CA LYS A 47 -7.78 18.56 3.99
C LYS A 47 -8.44 17.18 4.14
N GLU A 48 -9.63 17.02 3.57
CA GLU A 48 -10.38 15.76 3.59
C GLU A 48 -9.60 14.62 2.92
N LEU A 49 -9.03 14.86 1.73
CA LEU A 49 -8.24 13.85 1.02
C LEU A 49 -6.98 13.46 1.78
N LYS A 50 -6.34 14.41 2.47
CA LYS A 50 -5.20 14.13 3.36
C LYS A 50 -5.59 13.24 4.53
N GLU A 51 -6.75 13.45 5.12
CA GLU A 51 -7.26 12.62 6.22
C GLU A 51 -7.64 11.22 5.72
N LYS A 52 -8.34 11.12 4.59
CA LYS A 52 -8.63 9.83 3.91
C LYS A 52 -7.36 9.06 3.63
N LYS A 53 -6.34 9.72 3.06
CA LYS A 53 -5.05 9.10 2.76
C LYS A 53 -4.39 8.53 4.01
N LYS A 54 -4.37 9.29 5.11
CA LYS A 54 -3.83 8.82 6.39
C LYS A 54 -4.58 7.60 6.94
N ILE A 55 -5.90 7.59 6.84
CA ILE A 55 -6.73 6.44 7.26
C ILE A 55 -6.32 5.19 6.47
N TYR A 56 -6.23 5.31 5.13
CA TYR A 56 -5.79 4.21 4.29
C TYR A 56 -4.34 3.79 4.58
N GLU A 57 -3.41 4.73 4.71
CA GLU A 57 -2.02 4.42 5.02
C GLU A 57 -1.87 3.65 6.32
N LYS A 58 -2.66 4.00 7.34
CA LYS A 58 -2.70 3.30 8.64
C LYS A 58 -3.34 1.91 8.51
N ALA A 59 -4.50 1.82 7.87
CA ALA A 59 -5.22 0.56 7.70
C ALA A 59 -4.45 -0.47 6.85
N THR A 60 -3.55 0.00 5.99
CA THR A 60 -2.79 -0.82 5.05
C THR A 60 -1.33 -1.00 5.44
N ALA A 61 -0.88 -0.41 6.55
CA ALA A 61 0.53 -0.38 6.94
C ALA A 61 1.13 -1.79 7.06
N GLU A 62 0.40 -2.73 7.68
CA GLU A 62 0.88 -4.10 7.85
C GLU A 62 1.01 -4.83 6.50
N TYR A 63 0.01 -4.71 5.63
CA TYR A 63 0.01 -5.32 4.30
C TYR A 63 1.13 -4.74 3.42
N ARG A 64 1.24 -3.42 3.35
CA ARG A 64 2.31 -2.74 2.57
C ARG A 64 3.69 -3.08 3.12
N GLY A 65 3.83 -3.16 4.44
CA GLY A 65 5.08 -3.56 5.09
C GLY A 65 5.48 -5.00 4.73
N ALA A 66 4.52 -5.93 4.75
CA ALA A 66 4.79 -7.31 4.36
C ALA A 66 5.13 -7.45 2.88
N ARG A 67 4.38 -6.79 2.00
CA ARG A 67 4.66 -6.74 0.57
C ARG A 67 6.05 -6.17 0.29
N GLY A 68 6.35 -4.99 0.83
CA GLY A 68 7.66 -4.35 0.68
C GLY A 68 8.79 -5.23 1.22
N THR A 69 8.60 -5.88 2.37
CA THR A 69 9.60 -6.80 2.92
C THR A 69 9.90 -7.96 1.97
N LEU A 70 8.90 -8.53 1.31
CA LEU A 70 9.08 -9.68 0.41
C LEU A 70 9.75 -9.31 -0.92
N ILE A 71 9.63 -8.06 -1.37
CA ILE A 71 10.10 -7.64 -2.70
C ILE A 71 11.38 -6.80 -2.69
N CYS A 72 11.64 -6.07 -1.61
CA CYS A 72 12.81 -5.19 -1.51
C CYS A 72 14.12 -5.99 -1.57
N ALA A 73 15.17 -5.38 -2.11
CA ALA A 73 16.49 -6.02 -2.18
C ALA A 73 17.05 -6.39 -0.80
N SER A 74 16.66 -5.64 0.24
CA SER A 74 17.03 -5.92 1.63
C SER A 74 15.94 -5.44 2.61
N THR A 75 15.94 -6.03 3.79
CA THR A 75 15.07 -5.67 4.92
C THR A 75 15.87 -5.67 6.23
N LYS A 76 15.44 -4.88 7.20
CA LYS A 76 16.08 -4.81 8.52
C LYS A 76 15.47 -5.84 9.47
N TRP A 77 16.21 -6.89 9.79
CA TRP A 77 15.81 -7.95 10.71
C TRP A 77 16.75 -8.00 11.91
N LYS A 78 16.21 -7.88 13.13
CA LYS A 78 16.98 -7.87 14.38
C LYS A 78 18.20 -6.94 14.34
N GLY A 79 18.03 -5.75 13.76
CA GLY A 79 19.06 -4.72 13.64
C GLY A 79 20.02 -4.86 12.45
N LYS A 80 20.00 -5.98 11.71
CA LYS A 80 20.86 -6.22 10.55
C LYS A 80 20.08 -6.11 9.24
N TRP A 81 20.74 -5.62 8.19
CA TRP A 81 20.19 -5.67 6.84
C TRP A 81 20.48 -7.04 6.23
N ILE A 82 19.42 -7.75 5.84
CA ILE A 82 19.47 -9.06 5.20
C ILE A 82 18.60 -9.05 3.95
N LYS A 83 18.80 -10.02 3.06
CA LYS A 83 17.86 -10.27 1.96
C LYS A 83 16.57 -10.87 2.52
N PRO A 84 15.41 -10.62 1.89
CA PRO A 84 14.16 -11.25 2.32
C PRO A 84 14.21 -12.79 2.34
N SER A 85 14.98 -13.39 1.43
CA SER A 85 15.19 -14.85 1.38
C SER A 85 15.96 -15.42 2.57
N GLU A 86 16.63 -14.57 3.36
CA GLU A 86 17.38 -14.95 4.56
C GLU A 86 16.55 -14.83 5.84
N LEU A 87 15.29 -14.36 5.74
CA LEU A 87 14.37 -14.37 6.87
C LEU A 87 14.08 -15.82 7.30
N PRO A 88 13.75 -16.03 8.59
CA PRO A 88 13.25 -17.33 9.04
C PRO A 88 12.08 -17.80 8.19
N LYS A 89 12.06 -19.08 7.82
CA LYS A 89 11.01 -19.65 6.95
C LYS A 89 9.60 -19.35 7.46
N GLU A 90 9.40 -19.46 8.76
CA GLU A 90 8.13 -19.15 9.44
C GLU A 90 7.70 -17.69 9.22
N GLU A 91 8.64 -16.75 9.21
CA GLU A 91 8.35 -15.33 8.97
C GLU A 91 7.98 -15.10 7.50
N ILE A 92 8.71 -15.72 6.57
CA ILE A 92 8.39 -15.66 5.14
C ILE A 92 6.96 -16.20 4.89
N GLU A 93 6.62 -17.35 5.49
CA GLU A 93 5.29 -17.94 5.40
C GLU A 93 4.21 -17.03 6.02
N ARG A 94 4.49 -16.42 7.18
CA ARG A 94 3.59 -15.45 7.82
C ARG A 94 3.31 -14.25 6.91
N LEU A 95 4.35 -13.67 6.31
CA LEU A 95 4.22 -12.53 5.40
C LEU A 95 3.44 -12.89 4.14
N HIS A 96 3.70 -14.05 3.53
CA HIS A 96 2.93 -14.53 2.38
C HIS A 96 1.46 -14.79 2.73
N LYS A 97 1.19 -15.39 3.89
CA LYS A 97 -0.18 -15.63 4.37
C LYS A 97 -0.91 -14.30 4.55
N LEU A 98 -0.28 -13.33 5.22
CA LEU A 98 -0.82 -11.98 5.38
C LEU A 98 -1.18 -11.38 4.02
N CYS A 99 -0.24 -11.37 3.06
CA CYS A 99 -0.48 -10.79 1.73
C CYS A 99 -1.61 -11.49 0.97
N LYS A 100 -1.80 -12.80 1.17
CA LYS A 100 -2.84 -13.58 0.50
C LYS A 100 -4.23 -13.39 1.12
N THR A 101 -4.31 -13.21 2.43
CA THR A 101 -5.58 -13.14 3.15
C THR A 101 -6.05 -11.73 3.47
N TRP A 102 -5.15 -10.73 3.34
CA TRP A 102 -5.46 -9.36 3.69
C TRP A 102 -6.58 -8.79 2.83
N LYS A 103 -7.49 -8.04 3.47
CA LYS A 103 -8.54 -7.28 2.83
C LYS A 103 -8.65 -5.93 3.51
N LEU A 104 -8.93 -4.89 2.72
CA LEU A 104 -9.18 -3.57 3.26
C LEU A 104 -10.41 -3.61 4.17
N ASN A 105 -10.22 -3.23 5.43
CA ASN A 105 -11.30 -3.12 6.42
C ASN A 105 -11.55 -1.65 6.80
N VAL A 106 -11.84 -0.83 5.79
CA VAL A 106 -12.23 0.58 5.96
C VAL A 106 -13.64 0.73 5.38
N LYS A 107 -14.59 1.13 6.21
CA LYS A 107 -15.97 1.39 5.77
C LYS A 107 -16.01 2.69 4.96
N ILE A 108 -16.74 2.65 3.84
CA ILE A 108 -16.92 3.80 2.92
C ILE A 108 -17.61 4.97 3.62
N GLU A 109 -18.41 4.70 4.65
CA GLU A 109 -19.13 5.70 5.47
C GLU A 109 -18.19 6.60 6.28
N VAL A 110 -16.93 6.21 6.50
CA VAL A 110 -15.91 7.04 7.16
C VAL A 110 -15.30 8.06 6.16
N LEU A 111 -15.68 7.98 4.89
CA LEU A 111 -15.13 8.74 3.77
C LEU A 111 -16.16 9.69 3.13
N LYS A 112 -17.36 9.79 3.69
CA LYS A 112 -18.39 10.78 3.32
C LYS A 112 -18.59 11.73 4.48
#